data_AF-A0A960I171-F1
#
_entry.id   AF-A0A960I171-F1
#
_cell.length_a   1.000
_cell.length_b   1.000
_cell.length_c   1.000
_cell.angle_alpha   90.00
_cell.angle_beta   90.00
_cell.angle_gamma   90.00
#
_symmetry.space_group_name_H-M   'P 1'
#
loop_
_entity.id
_entity.type
_entity.pdbx_description
1 polymer ?
#
loop_
_entity_poly.entity_id
_entity_poly.type
_entity_poly.pdbx_seq_one_letter_code
_entity_poly.pdbx_strand_id
1 'polypeptide(L)' 'MIAERQFDFAVVCSPPHMHVEQLRLLLDAGIPTLCEKPLALSATDARTVEKPQLTGTEWYGKGRAG' A
#
# COMPACT_ATOMS: atom_id res chain seq x y z
N MET A 1 -15.43 -17.08 5.29
CA MET A 1 -16.07 -15.74 5.23
C MET A 1 -15.02 -14.71 5.63
N ILE A 2 -14.73 -13.74 4.75
CA ILE A 2 -13.74 -12.66 4.97
C ILE A 2 -14.35 -11.48 5.76
N ALA A 3 -15.66 -11.26 5.65
CA ALA A 3 -16.33 -10.06 6.17
C ALA A 3 -16.47 -9.97 7.71
N GLU A 4 -16.26 -11.07 8.44
CA GLU A 4 -16.46 -11.15 9.90
C GLU A 4 -15.15 -11.35 10.68
N ARG A 5 -14.01 -10.95 10.11
CA ARG A 5 -12.70 -11.08 10.73
C ARG A 5 -11.98 -9.74 10.70
N GLN A 6 -11.34 -9.39 11.82
CA GLN A 6 -10.36 -8.32 11.85
C GLN A 6 -9.02 -8.91 11.39
N PHE A 7 -8.35 -8.22 10.47
CA PHE A 7 -7.05 -8.63 9.96
C PHE A 7 -5.98 -7.70 10.53
N ASP A 8 -4.89 -8.27 11.00
CA ASP A 8 -3.77 -7.49 11.55
C ASP A 8 -2.89 -6.86 10.45
N PHE A 9 -2.94 -7.40 9.23
CA PHE A 9 -2.09 -7.01 8.11
C PHE A 9 -2.66 -7.44 6.75
N ALA A 10 -2.28 -6.75 5.67
CA ALA A 10 -2.58 -7.13 4.29
C ALA A 10 -1.34 -7.08 3.36
N VAL A 11 -1.23 -8.06 2.46
CA VAL A 11 -0.28 -8.01 1.32
C VAL A 11 -1.07 -7.87 0.02
N VAL A 12 -0.81 -6.80 -0.72
CA VAL A 12 -1.43 -6.55 -2.03
C VAL A 12 -0.51 -7.06 -3.13
N CYS A 13 -0.87 -8.20 -3.73
CA CYS A 13 -0.18 -8.84 -4.86
C CYS A 13 -1.08 -8.98 -6.09
N SER A 14 -2.08 -8.12 -6.22
CA SER A 14 -2.99 -8.14 -7.37
C SER A 14 -2.32 -7.53 -8.61
N PRO A 15 -2.94 -7.58 -9.80
CA PRO A 15 -2.48 -6.79 -10.94
C PRO A 15 -2.30 -5.29 -10.63
N PRO A 16 -1.25 -4.61 -11.14
CA PRO A 16 -0.86 -3.25 -10.69
C PRO A 16 -1.92 -2.15 -10.85
N HIS A 17 -2.85 -2.30 -11.77
CA HIS A 17 -3.94 -1.33 -11.97
C HIS A 17 -4.95 -1.30 -10.82
N MET A 18 -4.97 -2.34 -9.97
CA MET A 18 -5.84 -2.41 -8.79
C MET A 18 -5.17 -1.94 -7.50
N HIS A 19 -3.85 -1.77 -7.49
CA HIS A 19 -3.09 -1.47 -6.27
C HIS A 19 -3.58 -0.21 -5.57
N VAL A 20 -3.79 0.87 -6.31
CA VAL A 20 -4.14 2.18 -5.73
C VAL A 20 -5.50 2.11 -5.02
N GLU A 21 -6.50 1.49 -5.65
CA GLU A 21 -7.82 1.34 -5.06
C GLU A 21 -7.78 0.46 -3.80
N GLN A 22 -7.10 -0.69 -3.89
CA GLN A 22 -6.97 -1.61 -2.76
C GLN A 22 -6.20 -1.00 -1.59
N LEU A 23 -5.12 -0.28 -1.88
CA LEU A 23 -4.33 0.41 -0.86
C LEU A 23 -5.14 1.48 -0.14
N ARG A 24 -5.93 2.29 -0.87
CA ARG A 24 -6.81 3.27 -0.22
C ARG A 24 -7.77 2.60 0.75
N LEU A 25 -8.47 1.54 0.30
CA LEU A 25 -9.42 0.82 1.15
C LEU A 25 -8.78 0.24 2.42
N LEU A 26 -7.58 -0.35 2.30
CA LEU A 26 -6.87 -0.95 3.43
C LEU A 26 -6.31 0.11 4.39
N LEU A 27 -5.71 1.17 3.86
CA LEU A 27 -5.16 2.27 4.65
C LEU A 27 -6.26 3.06 5.37
N ASP A 28 -7.39 3.33 4.69
CA ASP A 28 -8.56 3.97 5.28
C ASP A 28 -9.18 3.11 6.40
N ALA A 29 -9.08 1.78 6.28
CA ALA A 29 -9.45 0.83 7.32
C ALA A 29 -8.43 0.71 8.46
N GLY A 30 -7.30 1.42 8.39
CA GLY A 30 -6.23 1.36 9.38
C GLY A 30 -5.44 0.04 9.39
N ILE A 31 -5.51 -0.73 8.31
CA ILE A 31 -4.82 -2.03 8.19
C ILE A 31 -3.40 -1.80 7.68
N PRO A 32 -2.35 -2.17 8.45
CA PRO A 32 -0.99 -2.14 7.97
C PRO A 32 -0.84 -2.98 6.69
N THR A 33 -0.26 -2.38 5.64
CA THR A 33 -0.29 -2.97 4.30
C THR A 33 1.08 -2.92 3.61
N LEU A 34 1.48 -4.04 2.98
CA LEU A 34 2.59 -4.12 2.03
C LEU A 34 2.04 -4.28 0.61
N CYS A 35 2.59 -3.56 -0.35
CA CYS A 35 2.22 -3.65 -1.76
C CYS A 35 3.37 -4.20 -2.59
N GLU A 36 3.08 -5.17 -3.46
CA GLU A 36 4.01 -5.58 -4.50
C GLU A 36 4.24 -4.47 -5.52
N LYS A 37 5.41 -4.51 -6.17
CA LYS A 37 5.79 -3.49 -7.15
C LYS A 37 5.09 -3.71 -8.50
N PRO A 38 4.78 -2.63 -9.25
CA PRO A 38 4.90 -1.22 -8.85
C PRO A 38 3.72 -0.79 -7.96
N LEU A 39 3.97 0.17 -7.05
CA LEU A 39 2.94 0.73 -6.15
C LEU A 39 1.73 1.28 -6.90
N ALA A 40 1.99 1.96 -8.02
CA ALA A 40 0.99 2.52 -8.92
C ALA A 40 1.56 2.62 -10.34
N LEU A 41 0.68 2.81 -11.32
CA LEU A 41 1.06 2.97 -12.73
C LEU A 41 1.55 4.38 -13.07
N SER A 42 1.31 5.37 -12.20
CA SER A 42 1.78 6.74 -12.37
C SER A 42 2.26 7.33 -11.04
N ALA A 43 3.19 8.28 -11.11
CA ALA A 43 3.66 9.00 -9.92
C ALA A 43 2.54 9.86 -9.29
N THR A 44 1.59 10.33 -10.10
CA THR A 44 0.43 11.08 -9.59
C THR A 44 -0.45 10.18 -8.75
N ASP A 45 -0.72 8.96 -9.21
CA ASP A 45 -1.52 8.00 -8.44
C ASP A 45 -0.80 7.53 -7.19
N ALA A 46 0.52 7.31 -7.26
CA ALA A 46 1.33 6.96 -6.08
C ALA A 46 1.17 8.01 -4.96
N ARG A 47 1.21 9.31 -5.29
CA ARG A 47 1.02 10.40 -4.32
C ARG A 47 -0.35 10.40 -3.64
N THR A 48 -1.35 9.77 -4.23
CA THR A 48 -2.69 9.69 -3.63
C THR A 48 -2.80 8.65 -2.52
N VAL A 49 -1.83 7.74 -2.41
CA VAL A 49 -1.73 6.72 -1.37
C VAL A 49 -0.57 6.99 -0.40
N GLU A 50 0.05 8.17 -0.50
CA GLU A 50 1.12 8.64 0.39
C GLU A 50 0.54 9.46 1.57
N LYS A 51 0.61 8.95 2.82
CA LYS A 51 0.90 9.66 4.13
C LYS A 51 0.44 8.88 5.39
N PRO A 52 0.96 9.19 6.61
CA PRO A 52 2.27 9.73 6.97
C PRO A 52 3.24 8.59 7.34
N GLN A 53 4.53 8.92 7.42
CA GLN A 53 5.63 8.07 7.89
C GLN A 53 5.19 6.89 8.75
N LEU A 54 5.45 5.67 8.27
CA LEU A 54 5.32 4.42 9.03
C LEU A 54 5.89 4.63 10.43
N THR A 55 5.02 4.66 11.43
CA THR A 55 5.42 4.62 12.84
C THR A 55 5.95 3.22 13.12
N GLY A 56 7.24 2.99 12.84
CA GLY A 56 7.97 1.83 13.33
C GLY A 56 8.39 0.76 12.33
N THR A 57 8.18 0.94 11.02
CA THR A 57 8.72 0.01 10.00
C THR A 57 9.41 0.77 8.89
N GLU A 58 10.70 0.52 8.72
CA GLU A 58 11.54 1.18 7.72
C GLU A 58 11.00 0.96 6.30
N TRP A 59 10.92 2.05 5.54
CA TRP A 59 10.64 2.01 4.11
C TRP A 59 11.88 1.51 3.36
N TYR A 60 11.83 0.29 2.81
CA TYR A 60 12.90 -0.22 1.94
C TYR A 60 12.65 0.17 0.48
N GLY A 61 12.87 1.43 0.15
CA GLY A 61 12.93 1.91 -1.23
C GLY A 61 14.37 1.98 -1.72
N LYS A 62 14.84 0.97 -2.46
CA LYS A 62 16.14 1.07 -3.16
C LYS A 62 15.96 1.97 -4.40
N GLY A 63 16.30 3.25 -4.28
CA GLY A 63 16.14 4.19 -5.40
C GLY A 63 16.54 5.64 -5.12
N ARG A 64 17.77 5.89 -4.64
CA ARG A 64 18.47 7.14 -4.96
C ARG A 64 19.41 6.85 -6.13
N ALA A 65 19.05 7.33 -7.31
CA ALA A 65 19.96 7.44 -8.44
C ALA A 65 19.87 8.88 -8.96
N GLY A 66 21.01 9.59 -8.92
CA GLY A 66 21.25 10.86 -9.62
C GLY A 66 20.65 12.09 -8.96
#